data_AF-A0A6V7Y497-F1
#
_entry.id   AF-A0A6V7Y497-F1
#
_cell.length_a   1.000
_cell.length_b   1.000
_cell.length_c   1.000
_cell.angle_alpha   90.00
_cell.angle_beta   90.00
_cell.angle_gamma   90.00
#
_symmetry.space_group_name_H-M   'P 1'
#
loop_
_entity.id
_entity.type
_entity.pdbx_description
1 polymer ?
#
loop_
_entity_poly.entity_id
_entity_poly.type
_entity_poly.pdbx_seq_one_letter_code
_entity_poly.pdbx_strand_id
1 'polypeptide(L)'
;MKAKSFPIGHPNVLTRETLLLPPNNPLPWTSPEHNIYKGLLLVRVQPPNFMNGNLPPVLPYRTHDGRLTFPLCAKCADNRQQRPCTHGERERSWLTGYTHVELNYALERGYKVVDIYEVTI
;
A
#
# COMPACT_ATOMS: atom_id res chain seq x y z
N MET A 1 4.38 -6.24 26.64
CA MET A 1 4.38 -5.71 25.26
C MET A 1 5.32 -4.51 25.22
N LYS A 2 6.42 -4.56 24.48
CA LYS A 2 7.24 -3.35 24.25
C LYS A 2 6.52 -2.51 23.20
N ALA A 3 5.95 -1.38 23.60
CA ALA A 3 5.34 -0.44 22.67
C ALA A 3 6.44 0.11 21.75
N LYS A 4 6.30 -0.09 20.44
CA LYS A 4 7.10 0.65 19.45
C LYS A 4 6.72 2.13 19.57
N SER A 5 7.61 3.04 19.16
CA SER A 5 7.33 4.47 19.17
C SER A 5 6.15 4.80 18.26
N PHE A 6 5.17 5.53 18.77
CA PHE A 6 4.05 6.08 18.02
C PHE A 6 4.30 7.57 17.75
N PRO A 7 3.74 8.15 16.67
CA PRO A 7 3.83 9.58 16.42
C PRO A 7 3.14 10.35 17.57
N ILE A 8 3.76 11.45 18.00
CA ILE A 8 3.28 12.34 19.06
C ILE A 8 3.41 13.77 18.55
N GLY A 9 2.35 14.58 18.74
CA GLY A 9 2.33 15.99 18.35
C GLY A 9 1.50 16.25 17.09
N HIS A 10 1.65 17.45 16.55
CA HIS A 10 0.97 17.86 15.33
C HIS A 10 1.67 17.24 14.11
N PRO A 11 0.91 16.64 13.18
CA PRO A 11 1.51 16.02 12.02
C PRO A 11 2.11 17.05 11.06
N ASN A 12 3.19 16.67 10.38
CA ASN A 12 3.71 17.37 9.21
C ASN A 12 3.33 16.61 7.94
N VAL A 13 2.72 17.31 6.98
CA VAL A 13 2.22 16.72 5.73
C VAL A 13 3.21 17.04 4.60
N LEU A 14 3.85 15.99 4.09
CA LEU A 14 4.68 16.05 2.89
C LEU A 14 3.80 15.76 1.67
N THR A 15 3.76 16.69 0.72
CA THR A 15 3.02 16.53 -0.54
C THR A 15 3.85 15.82 -1.59
N ARG A 16 3.18 15.33 -2.64
CA ARG A 16 3.79 14.65 -3.78
C ARG A 16 5.00 15.39 -4.35
N GLU A 17 4.95 16.71 -4.46
CA GLU A 17 6.04 17.52 -5.00
C GLU A 17 7.30 17.35 -4.15
N THR A 18 7.18 17.47 -2.83
CA THR A 18 8.31 17.29 -1.90
C THR A 18 8.80 15.84 -1.87
N LEU A 19 7.89 14.87 -2.00
CA LEU A 19 8.21 13.44 -1.94
C LEU A 19 8.95 12.94 -3.20
N LEU A 20 8.71 13.56 -4.36
CA LEU A 20 9.36 13.22 -5.62
C LEU A 20 10.67 14.00 -5.85
N LEU A 21 11.02 14.94 -4.97
CA LEU A 21 12.22 15.78 -5.02
C LEU A 21 13.16 15.39 -3.86
N PRO A 22 13.75 14.17 -3.85
CA PRO A 22 15.00 13.92 -4.57
C PRO A 22 15.08 12.52 -5.25
N PRO A 23 16.01 12.31 -6.21
CA PRO A 23 16.13 11.07 -6.99
C PRO A 23 16.54 9.81 -6.19
N ASN A 24 16.77 9.92 -4.89
CA ASN A 24 17.34 8.85 -4.06
C ASN A 24 16.32 7.82 -3.56
N ASN A 25 15.03 7.97 -3.88
CA ASN A 25 14.02 6.96 -3.54
C ASN A 25 13.10 6.63 -4.73
N PRO A 26 13.64 6.00 -5.78
CA PRO A 26 12.89 5.71 -6.99
C PRO A 26 11.76 4.71 -6.72
N LEU A 27 10.60 4.99 -7.27
CA LEU A 27 9.48 4.04 -7.35
C LEU A 27 9.72 3.05 -8.51
N PRO A 28 9.19 1.81 -8.45
CA PRO A 28 8.34 1.28 -7.37
C PRO A 28 9.15 0.77 -6.16
N TRP A 29 8.61 0.92 -4.96
CA TRP A 29 9.18 0.27 -3.77
C TRP A 29 8.79 -1.21 -3.76
N THR A 30 9.79 -2.07 -3.61
CA THR A 30 9.62 -3.53 -3.59
C THR A 30 10.13 -4.19 -2.30
N SER A 31 10.68 -3.39 -1.39
CA SER A 31 11.31 -3.85 -0.14
C SER A 31 11.14 -2.80 0.97
N PRO A 32 11.01 -3.19 2.25
CA PRO A 32 10.81 -2.27 3.36
C PRO A 32 11.86 -1.17 3.48
N GLU A 33 13.13 -1.43 3.15
CA GLU A 33 14.19 -0.42 3.19
C GLU A 33 13.98 0.78 2.26
N HIS A 34 13.14 0.66 1.22
CA HIS A 34 12.77 1.80 0.38
C HIS A 34 11.83 2.77 1.09
N ASN A 35 11.06 2.31 2.08
CA ASN A 35 10.18 3.18 2.84
C ASN A 35 10.93 3.83 4.02
N ILE A 36 11.52 4.99 3.75
CA ILE A 36 12.23 5.78 4.76
C ILE A 36 11.31 6.57 5.70
N TYR A 37 10.00 6.62 5.40
CA TYR A 37 9.04 7.43 6.14
C TYR A 37 8.39 6.65 7.27
N LYS A 38 8.18 7.33 8.41
CA LYS A 38 7.49 6.77 9.59
C LYS A 38 6.25 7.57 9.89
N GLY A 39 5.12 7.12 9.37
CA GLY A 39 3.86 7.81 9.54
C GLY A 39 2.70 7.10 8.84
N LEU A 40 1.75 7.90 8.37
CA LEU A 40 0.65 7.49 7.48
C LEU A 40 0.98 7.92 6.05
N LEU A 41 0.85 7.01 5.11
CA LEU A 41 1.22 7.23 3.71
C LEU A 41 0.00 7.00 2.83
N LEU A 42 -0.34 7.99 2.01
CA LEU A 42 -1.30 7.83 0.91
C LEU A 42 -0.53 7.35 -0.33
N VAL A 43 -0.74 6.10 -0.70
CA VAL A 43 0.04 5.43 -1.74
C VAL A 43 -0.84 4.64 -2.69
N ARG A 44 -0.35 4.45 -3.92
CA ARG A 44 -0.88 3.41 -4.79
C ARG A 44 -0.09 2.13 -4.60
N VAL A 45 -0.77 1.08 -4.19
CA VAL A 45 -0.19 -0.24 -4.00
C VAL A 45 -0.61 -1.18 -5.12
N GLN A 46 0.36 -1.94 -5.61
CA GLN A 46 0.14 -3.04 -6.54
C GLN A 46 0.31 -4.36 -5.77
N PRO A 47 -0.73 -5.20 -5.71
CA PRO A 47 -0.64 -6.52 -5.09
C PRO A 47 0.19 -7.50 -5.95
N PRO A 48 0.82 -8.52 -5.36
CA PRO A 48 1.50 -9.58 -6.10
C PRO A 48 0.55 -10.34 -7.03
N ASN A 49 1.03 -10.81 -8.19
CA ASN A 49 0.22 -11.56 -9.18
C ASN A 49 -0.35 -12.86 -8.62
N PHE A 50 0.43 -13.51 -7.79
CA PHE A 50 0.10 -14.75 -7.11
C PHE A 50 0.73 -14.68 -5.73
N MET A 51 -0.02 -15.04 -4.70
CA MET A 51 0.59 -15.32 -3.41
C MET A 51 0.85 -16.82 -3.35
N ASN A 52 2.12 -17.19 -3.11
CA ASN A 52 2.48 -18.57 -2.84
C ASN A 52 1.63 -19.08 -1.67
N GLY A 53 1.08 -20.29 -1.84
CA GLY A 53 -0.23 -20.74 -1.32
C GLY A 53 -0.52 -20.76 0.19
N ASN A 54 0.28 -20.13 1.04
CA ASN A 54 0.10 -20.15 2.50
C ASN A 54 0.00 -18.76 3.16
N LEU A 55 0.13 -17.66 2.42
CA LEU A 55 0.08 -16.30 3.00
C LEU A 55 -1.21 -15.58 2.61
N PRO A 56 -2.01 -15.07 3.56
CA PRO A 56 -3.22 -14.32 3.26
C PRO A 56 -2.90 -12.89 2.79
N PRO A 57 -3.79 -12.23 2.01
CA PRO A 57 -3.60 -10.84 1.61
C PRO A 57 -3.64 -9.95 2.85
N VAL A 58 -2.72 -8.99 2.94
CA VAL A 58 -2.47 -8.26 4.20
C VAL A 58 -2.92 -6.81 4.18
N LEU A 59 -3.12 -6.24 2.99
CA LEU A 59 -3.52 -4.87 2.85
C LEU A 59 -5.05 -4.77 2.73
N PRO A 60 -5.73 -4.04 3.63
CA PRO A 60 -7.15 -3.81 3.53
C PRO A 60 -7.45 -2.83 2.38
N TYR A 61 -8.53 -3.08 1.65
CA TYR A 61 -9.07 -2.20 0.63
C TYR A 61 -10.57 -2.04 0.87
N ARG A 62 -11.03 -0.79 0.90
CA ARG A 62 -12.46 -0.47 0.97
C ARG A 62 -13.02 -0.37 -0.44
N THR A 63 -13.92 -1.29 -0.79
CA THR A 63 -14.59 -1.33 -2.10
C THR A 63 -15.53 -0.13 -2.27
N HIS A 64 -15.94 0.14 -3.51
CA HIS A 64 -16.85 1.25 -3.81
C HIS A 64 -18.21 1.18 -3.09
N ASP A 65 -18.68 -0.02 -2.73
CA ASP A 65 -19.89 -0.23 -1.93
C ASP A 65 -19.65 -0.18 -0.40
N GLY A 66 -18.45 0.22 0.03
CA GLY A 66 -18.11 0.49 1.42
C GLY A 66 -17.60 -0.70 2.24
N ARG A 67 -17.46 -1.89 1.64
CA ARG A 67 -16.99 -3.09 2.36
C ARG A 67 -15.47 -3.05 2.52
N LEU A 68 -14.99 -3.44 3.70
CA LEU A 68 -13.56 -3.67 3.92
C LEU A 68 -13.21 -5.10 3.50
N THR A 69 -12.30 -5.23 2.54
CA THR A 69 -11.84 -6.52 2.00
C THR A 69 -10.31 -6.57 2.01
N PHE A 70 -9.72 -7.75 1.78
CA PHE A 70 -8.28 -7.91 1.63
C PHE A 70 -7.99 -8.56 0.28
N PRO A 71 -8.07 -7.82 -0.84
CA PRO A 71 -8.01 -8.42 -2.17
C PRO A 71 -6.60 -8.37 -2.78
N LEU A 72 -6.38 -9.21 -3.79
CA LEU A 72 -5.23 -9.12 -4.71
C LEU A 72 -5.56 -8.41 -6.03
N CYS A 73 -6.76 -7.82 -6.11
CA CYS A 73 -7.24 -7.02 -7.22
C CYS A 73 -8.41 -6.15 -6.74
N ALA A 74 -8.22 -4.82 -6.73
CA ALA A 74 -9.29 -3.89 -6.38
C ALA A 74 -10.52 -4.04 -7.28
N LYS A 75 -10.32 -4.11 -8.60
CA LYS A 75 -11.42 -4.29 -9.56
C LYS A 75 -12.24 -5.56 -9.33
N CYS A 76 -11.60 -6.66 -8.94
CA CYS A 76 -12.31 -7.90 -8.58
C CYS A 76 -13.10 -7.74 -7.29
N ALA A 77 -12.54 -7.06 -6.29
CA ALA A 77 -13.22 -6.80 -5.03
C ALA A 77 -14.47 -5.94 -5.25
N ASP A 78 -14.36 -4.87 -6.03
CA ASP A 78 -15.48 -3.99 -6.37
C ASP A 78 -16.58 -4.73 -7.15
N ASN A 79 -16.18 -5.51 -8.15
CA ASN A 79 -17.12 -6.25 -8.99
C ASN A 79 -17.65 -7.53 -8.33
N ARG A 80 -17.16 -7.90 -7.14
CA ARG A 80 -17.40 -9.20 -6.49
C ARG A 80 -17.17 -10.39 -7.44
N GLN A 81 -16.08 -10.31 -8.21
CA GLN A 81 -15.72 -11.28 -9.24
C GLN A 81 -15.53 -12.67 -8.61
N GLN A 82 -16.22 -13.68 -9.14
CA GLN A 82 -16.08 -15.08 -8.71
C GLN A 82 -15.21 -15.93 -9.65
N ARG A 83 -15.02 -15.47 -10.90
CA ARG A 83 -14.16 -16.13 -11.90
C ARG A 83 -12.68 -15.71 -11.74
N PRO A 84 -11.73 -16.49 -12.30
CA PRO A 84 -10.31 -16.12 -12.29
C PRO A 84 -10.07 -14.68 -12.79
N CYS A 85 -9.19 -13.97 -12.09
CA CYS A 85 -8.87 -12.58 -12.40
C CYS A 85 -8.03 -12.48 -13.69
N THR A 86 -8.44 -11.61 -14.60
CA THR A 86 -7.70 -11.28 -15.85
C THR A 86 -7.30 -9.81 -15.95
N HIS A 87 -7.51 -9.03 -14.89
CA HIS A 87 -7.24 -7.59 -14.85
C HIS A 87 -5.73 -7.29 -14.89
N GLY A 88 -5.37 -6.17 -15.54
CA GLY A 88 -3.99 -5.70 -15.60
C GLY A 88 -3.50 -5.10 -14.28
N GLU A 89 -2.20 -4.83 -14.17
CA GLU A 89 -1.57 -4.30 -12.95
C GLU A 89 -2.24 -3.01 -12.43
N ARG A 90 -2.57 -2.10 -13.34
CA ARG A 90 -3.23 -0.82 -13.02
C ARG A 90 -4.63 -0.99 -12.44
N GLU A 91 -5.45 -1.87 -13.01
CA GLU A 91 -6.80 -2.17 -12.52
C GLU A 91 -6.78 -2.94 -11.21
N ARG A 92 -5.72 -3.72 -10.98
CA ARG A 92 -5.52 -4.48 -9.74
C ARG A 92 -5.05 -3.59 -8.61
N SER A 93 -4.31 -2.53 -8.91
CA SER A 93 -3.81 -1.57 -7.94
C SER A 93 -4.89 -0.64 -7.40
N TRP A 94 -4.67 -0.07 -6.21
CA TRP A 94 -5.58 0.92 -5.61
C TRP A 94 -4.80 1.98 -4.83
N LEU A 95 -5.46 3.12 -4.63
CA LEU A 95 -4.98 4.23 -3.81
C LEU A 95 -5.65 4.16 -2.45
N THR A 96 -4.86 4.10 -1.37
CA THR A 96 -5.40 4.24 0.00
C THR A 96 -4.30 4.64 0.98
N GLY A 97 -4.71 5.12 2.15
CA GLY A 97 -3.83 5.43 3.26
C GLY A 97 -3.45 4.17 4.05
N TYR A 98 -2.15 4.00 4.32
CA TYR A 98 -1.62 2.92 5.16
C TYR A 98 -0.57 3.45 6.12
N THR A 99 -0.46 2.82 7.28
CA THR A 99 0.68 3.07 8.16
C THR A 99 1.95 2.49 7.56
N HIS A 100 3.09 3.12 7.84
CA HIS A 100 4.39 2.61 7.40
C HIS A 100 4.65 1.15 7.83
N VAL A 101 4.12 0.73 8.99
CA VAL A 101 4.27 -0.66 9.48
C VAL A 101 3.48 -1.64 8.60
N GLU A 102 2.25 -1.30 8.23
CA GLU A 102 1.43 -2.11 7.31
C GLU A 102 2.08 -2.20 5.93
N LEU A 103 2.59 -1.08 5.40
CA LEU A 103 3.27 -1.05 4.12
C LEU A 103 4.55 -1.89 4.12
N ASN A 104 5.39 -1.75 5.15
CA ASN A 104 6.62 -2.53 5.24
C ASN A 104 6.32 -4.03 5.29
N TYR A 105 5.33 -4.43 6.08
CA TYR A 105 4.89 -5.82 6.15
C TYR A 105 4.30 -6.34 4.82
N ALA A 106 3.66 -5.48 4.03
CA ALA A 106 3.15 -5.82 2.71
C ALA A 106 4.27 -5.91 1.66
N LEU A 107 5.27 -5.03 1.71
CA LEU A 107 6.45 -5.07 0.83
C LEU A 107 7.20 -6.41 0.99
N GLU A 108 7.38 -6.90 2.22
CA GLU A 108 7.93 -8.25 2.50
C GLU A 108 7.15 -9.39 1.82
N ARG A 109 5.87 -9.16 1.49
CA ARG A 109 4.96 -10.14 0.88
C ARG A 109 4.79 -9.94 -0.62
N GLY A 110 5.66 -9.13 -1.24
CA GLY A 110 5.69 -8.91 -2.68
C GLY A 110 4.67 -7.90 -3.19
N TYR A 111 4.05 -7.11 -2.30
CA TYR A 111 3.37 -5.89 -2.74
C TYR A 111 4.40 -4.88 -3.24
N LYS A 112 3.97 -3.97 -4.10
CA LYS A 112 4.79 -2.87 -4.58
C LYS A 112 4.08 -1.55 -4.33
N VAL A 113 4.81 -0.53 -3.87
CA VAL A 113 4.30 0.85 -3.90
C VAL A 113 4.70 1.41 -5.25
N VAL A 114 3.73 1.65 -6.13
CA VAL A 114 3.98 2.15 -7.50
C VAL A 114 3.86 3.67 -7.59
N ASP A 115 3.22 4.29 -6.60
CA ASP A 115 3.07 5.74 -6.55
C ASP A 115 2.86 6.22 -5.11
N ILE A 116 3.30 7.44 -4.82
CA ILE A 116 3.13 8.09 -3.52
C ILE A 116 2.51 9.47 -3.72
N TYR A 117 1.57 9.81 -2.84
CA TYR A 117 0.79 11.05 -2.94
C TYR A 117 1.01 11.96 -1.74
N GLU A 118 1.04 11.38 -0.55
CA GLU A 118 1.14 12.14 0.68
C GLU A 118 1.81 11.28 1.76
N VAL A 119 2.60 11.91 2.61
CA VAL A 119 3.10 11.31 3.83
C VAL A 119 2.81 12.26 4.98
N THR A 120 2.14 11.75 6.01
CA THR A 120 1.88 12.44 7.27
C THR A 120 2.78 11.84 8.35
N ILE A 121 3.76 12.60 8.84
CA ILE A 121 4.74 12.19 9.87
C ILE A 121 4.60 12.97 11.17
#